data_AF-A0A2I0T2H5-F1
#
_entry.id   AF-A0A2I0T2H5-F1
#
_cell.length_a   1.000
_cell.length_b   1.000
_cell.length_c   1.000
_cell.angle_alpha   90.00
_cell.angle_beta   90.00
_cell.angle_gamma   90.00
#
_symmetry.space_group_name_H-M   'P 1'
#
loop_
_entity.id
_entity.type
_entity.pdbx_description
1 polymer ?
#
loop_
_entity_poly.entity_id
_entity_poly.type
_entity_poly.pdbx_seq_one_letter_code
_entity_poly.pdbx_strand_id
1 'polypeptide(L)'
;MGGYKKGGVASGFKHVETNMYNIKRLLHVKGKKHVSATEVALSWDSFNKGDVFLLDLGKVLIQWNGPNCSIAEKSRVSTGENLSV
;
A
#
# COMPACT_ATOMS: atom_id res chain seq x y z
N MET A 1 27.59 36.33 -7.26
CA MET A 1 28.43 35.14 -7.49
C MET A 1 27.97 34.06 -6.53
N GLY A 2 27.69 32.84 -7.04
CA GLY A 2 27.20 31.66 -6.30
C GLY A 2 25.67 31.54 -6.30
N GLY A 3 25.01 30.53 -6.86
CA GLY A 3 25.42 29.29 -7.52
C GLY A 3 24.22 28.33 -7.47
N TYR A 4 23.45 28.23 -8.56
CA TYR A 4 22.29 27.32 -8.65
C TYR A 4 22.77 25.87 -8.83
N LYS A 5 22.35 24.96 -7.96
CA LYS A 5 22.64 23.51 -8.10
C LYS A 5 21.69 22.88 -9.12
N LYS A 6 22.28 22.29 -10.15
CA LYS A 6 21.65 21.48 -11.20
C LYS A 6 21.77 19.99 -10.82
N GLY A 7 20.67 19.24 -10.89
CA GLY A 7 20.60 17.78 -10.68
C GLY A 7 19.29 17.44 -9.98
N GLY A 8 18.33 16.70 -10.55
CA GLY A 8 18.38 15.33 -11.11
C GLY A 8 17.47 14.51 -10.18
N VAL A 9 16.34 13.93 -10.60
CA VAL A 9 16.18 12.79 -11.52
C VAL A 9 14.84 12.93 -12.24
N ALA A 10 14.89 13.08 -13.57
CA ALA A 10 13.75 12.86 -14.44
C ALA A 10 13.73 11.37 -14.84
N SER A 11 13.37 10.49 -13.91
CA SER A 11 13.00 9.13 -14.25
C SER A 11 12.03 8.62 -13.19
N GLY A 12 10.88 8.12 -13.62
CA GLY A 12 9.95 7.49 -12.69
C GLY A 12 8.68 7.02 -13.37
N PHE A 13 8.05 7.88 -14.17
CA PHE A 13 6.78 7.52 -14.80
C PHE A 13 7.01 7.09 -16.25
N LYS A 14 7.62 5.91 -16.42
CA LYS A 14 7.62 5.19 -17.70
C LYS A 14 6.21 4.65 -17.91
N HIS A 15 5.40 5.39 -18.67
CA HIS A 15 4.16 4.96 -19.35
C HIS A 15 3.62 3.58 -18.89
N VAL A 16 2.85 3.57 -17.79
CA VAL A 16 2.33 2.36 -17.12
C VAL A 16 0.94 2.02 -17.63
N GLU A 17 0.77 1.88 -18.95
CA GLU A 17 -0.49 1.33 -19.50
C GLU A 17 -0.32 -0.14 -19.90
N THR A 18 0.90 -0.56 -20.28
CA THR A 18 1.15 -1.94 -20.77
C THR A 18 1.51 -2.94 -19.66
N ASN A 19 1.98 -2.48 -18.49
CA ASN A 19 2.45 -3.34 -17.41
C ASN A 19 1.42 -3.62 -16.31
N MET A 20 0.24 -2.98 -16.32
CA MET A 20 -0.80 -3.20 -15.30
C MET A 20 -1.21 -4.67 -15.15
N TYR A 21 -0.97 -5.51 -16.17
CA TYR A 21 -1.37 -6.91 -16.18
C TYR A 21 -0.33 -7.89 -15.60
N ASN A 22 0.93 -7.48 -15.42
CA ASN A 22 2.01 -8.34 -14.90
C ASN A 22 2.51 -7.94 -13.51
N ILE A 23 1.80 -7.05 -12.81
CA ILE A 23 2.16 -6.65 -11.46
C ILE A 23 1.87 -7.80 -10.50
N LYS A 24 2.89 -8.21 -9.73
CA LYS A 24 2.77 -9.13 -8.60
C LYS A 24 3.72 -8.66 -7.51
N ARG A 25 3.19 -7.95 -6.52
CA ARG A 25 3.99 -7.42 -5.40
C ARG A 25 3.22 -7.43 -4.11
N LEU A 26 3.94 -7.52 -3.00
CA LEU A 26 3.40 -7.41 -1.66
C LEU A 26 3.84 -6.08 -1.06
N LEU A 27 2.89 -5.28 -0.59
CA LEU A 27 3.15 -4.02 0.08
C LEU A 27 2.87 -4.17 1.57
N HIS A 28 3.86 -3.83 2.38
CA HIS A 28 3.73 -3.72 3.84
C HIS A 28 3.27 -2.32 4.20
N VAL A 29 2.11 -2.22 4.84
CA VAL A 29 1.54 -0.95 5.29
C VAL A 29 1.96 -0.70 6.74
N LYS A 30 2.53 0.47 7.00
CA LYS A 30 3.00 0.89 8.33
C LYS A 30 2.61 2.33 8.63
N GLY A 31 2.42 2.60 9.92
CA GLY A 31 2.28 3.95 10.47
C GLY A 31 0.84 4.29 10.89
N LYS A 32 0.72 5.09 11.95
CA LYS A 32 -0.58 5.51 12.51
C LYS A 32 -0.99 6.94 12.12
N LYS A 33 -0.03 7.88 12.11
CA LYS A 33 -0.25 9.29 11.71
C LYS A 33 0.15 9.55 10.25
N HIS A 34 1.22 8.89 9.79
CA HIS A 34 1.70 8.93 8.42
C HIS A 34 1.78 7.49 7.93
N VAL A 35 0.81 7.11 7.08
CA VAL A 35 0.73 5.77 6.52
C VAL A 35 1.68 5.69 5.32
N SER A 36 2.54 4.69 5.31
CA SER A 36 3.43 4.35 4.20
C SER A 36 3.22 2.91 3.76
N ALA A 37 3.34 2.67 2.45
CA ALA A 37 3.36 1.32 1.87
C ALA A 37 4.74 1.06 1.27
N THR A 38 5.39 -0.02 1.69
CA THR A 38 6.73 -0.41 1.20
C THR A 38 6.67 -1.78 0.56
N GLU A 39 7.26 -1.94 -0.62
CA GLU A 39 7.33 -3.24 -1.28
C GLU A 39 8.26 -4.19 -0.52
N VAL A 40 7.77 -5.39 -0.24
CA VAL A 40 8.46 -6.48 0.44
C VAL A 40 8.42 -7.74 -0.41
N ALA A 41 9.20 -8.76 -0.03
CA ALA A 41 9.20 -10.02 -0.75
C ALA A 41 7.80 -10.65 -0.78
N LEU A 42 7.39 -11.19 -1.94
CA LEU A 42 6.14 -11.92 -2.09
C LEU A 42 6.27 -13.33 -1.50
N SER A 43 6.40 -13.41 -0.16
CA SER A 43 6.51 -14.64 0.62
C SER A 43 5.67 -14.52 1.90
N TRP A 44 5.19 -15.66 2.41
CA TRP A 44 4.56 -15.74 3.72
C TRP A 44 5.46 -15.22 4.85
N ASP A 45 6.78 -15.33 4.71
CA ASP A 45 7.75 -14.85 5.71
C ASP A 45 7.76 -13.33 5.87
N SER A 46 7.23 -12.59 4.88
CA SER A 46 7.11 -11.13 4.98
C SER A 46 5.91 -10.70 5.83
N PHE A 47 4.93 -11.58 6.02
CA PHE A 47 3.74 -11.28 6.80
C PHE A 47 4.04 -11.33 8.30
N ASN A 48 3.32 -10.50 9.05
CA ASN A 48 3.27 -10.61 10.49
C ASN A 48 1.85 -10.32 10.99
N LYS A 49 1.54 -10.75 12.21
CA LYS A 49 0.18 -10.66 12.75
C LYS A 49 -0.24 -9.23 13.15
N GLY A 50 0.68 -8.28 13.19
CA GLY A 50 0.48 -6.95 13.77
C GLY A 50 0.22 -5.83 12.76
N ASP A 51 0.26 -6.11 11.45
CA ASP A 51 0.20 -5.07 10.41
C ASP A 51 -0.81 -5.42 9.31
N VAL A 52 -1.00 -4.46 8.39
CA VAL A 52 -1.77 -4.64 7.16
C VAL A 52 -0.82 -4.82 5.97
N PHE A 53 -1.21 -5.69 5.04
CA PHE A 53 -0.49 -5.94 3.80
C PHE A 53 -1.44 -5.80 2.61
N LEU A 54 -0.94 -5.28 1.49
CA LEU A 54 -1.67 -5.22 0.22
C LEU A 54 -0.98 -6.14 -0.79
N LEU A 55 -1.69 -7.15 -1.28
CA LEU A 55 -1.26 -7.97 -2.39
C LEU A 55 -1.81 -7.37 -3.69
N ASP A 56 -0.92 -6.78 -4.48
CA ASP A 56 -1.23 -6.16 -5.77
C ASP A 56 -0.92 -7.15 -6.90
N LEU A 57 -1.98 -7.64 -7.53
CA LEU A 57 -1.95 -8.54 -8.68
C LEU A 57 -2.31 -7.81 -9.99
N GLY A 58 -2.19 -6.48 -10.01
CA GLY A 58 -2.49 -5.62 -11.15
C GLY A 58 -3.98 -5.33 -11.31
N LYS A 59 -4.78 -6.36 -11.63
CA LYS A 59 -6.25 -6.23 -11.75
C LYS A 59 -6.97 -6.32 -10.41
N VAL A 60 -6.33 -6.93 -9.42
CA VAL A 60 -6.91 -7.22 -8.12
C VAL A 60 -5.96 -6.73 -7.04
N LEU A 61 -6.51 -5.96 -6.10
CA LEU A 61 -5.82 -5.52 -4.91
C LEU A 61 -6.48 -6.18 -3.69
N ILE A 62 -5.74 -7.03 -2.99
CA ILE A 62 -6.23 -7.76 -1.83
C ILE A 62 -5.61 -7.15 -0.58
N GLN A 63 -6.44 -6.69 0.36
CA GLN A 63 -5.98 -6.26 1.67
C GLN A 63 -6.03 -7.44 2.65
N TRP A 64 -4.88 -7.78 3.22
CA TRP A 64 -4.78 -8.71 4.33
C TRP A 64 -4.55 -7.93 5.62
N ASN A 65 -5.38 -8.19 6.63
CA ASN A 65 -5.30 -7.55 7.93
C ASN A 65 -4.78 -8.55 8.96
N GLY A 66 -3.63 -8.26 9.55
CA GLY A 66 -3.13 -9.04 10.68
C GLY A 66 -4.17 -9.09 11.81
N PRO A 67 -4.35 -10.24 12.49
CA PRO A 67 -5.35 -10.36 13.55
C PRO A 67 -5.13 -9.32 14.66
N ASN A 68 -3.86 -8.97 14.91
CA ASN A 68 -3.42 -8.02 15.92
C ASN A 68 -3.12 -6.62 15.35
N CYS A 69 -3.44 -6.34 14.08
CA CYS A 69 -3.26 -4.99 13.54
C CYS A 69 -4.18 -3.99 14.26
N SER A 70 -3.70 -2.77 14.41
CA SER A 70 -4.37 -1.78 15.26
C SER A 70 -5.73 -1.39 14.67
N ILE A 71 -6.71 -1.06 15.51
CA ILE A 71 -8.06 -0.65 15.04
C ILE A 71 -8.01 0.59 14.14
N ALA A 72 -6.97 1.43 14.27
CA ALA A 72 -6.70 2.55 13.35
C ALA A 72 -6.36 2.11 11.91
N GLU A 73 -5.84 0.90 11.73
CA GLU A 73 -5.67 0.26 10.41
C GLU A 73 -6.93 -0.50 9.96
N LYS A 74 -7.88 -0.76 10.87
CA LYS A 74 -9.16 -1.45 10.60
C LYS A 74 -10.34 -0.52 10.27
N SER A 75 -10.21 0.81 10.26
CA SER A 75 -11.38 1.70 10.04
C SER A 75 -11.15 2.90 9.11
N ARG A 76 -11.65 2.76 7.88
CA ARG A 76 -12.85 3.50 7.43
C ARG A 76 -13.88 2.50 6.90
N VAL A 77 -14.59 1.84 7.82
CA VAL A 77 -15.96 1.37 7.55
C VAL A 77 -16.82 1.99 8.64
N SER A 78 -17.23 3.23 8.40
CA SER A 78 -18.30 3.86 9.15
C SER A 78 -19.61 3.34 8.58
N THR A 79 -20.23 2.45 9.33
CA THR A 79 -21.66 2.16 9.44
C THR A 79 -22.60 3.08 8.63
N GLY A 80 -23.14 2.56 7.53
CA GLY A 80 -24.56 2.65 7.18
C GLY A 80 -24.97 1.20 6.89
N GLU A 81 -26.06 0.62 7.39
CA GLU A 81 -27.36 1.17 7.72
C GLU A 81 -27.94 0.39 8.92
N ASN A 82 -28.48 1.11 9.90
CA ASN A 82 -29.68 0.67 10.59
C ASN A 82 -30.74 1.70 10.22
N LEU A 83 -31.47 1.40 9.14
CA LEU A 83 -32.86 1.81 9.02
C LEU A 83 -33.65 0.51 8.98
N SER A 84 -34.37 0.26 10.07
CA SER A 84 -35.58 -0.54 10.05
C SER A 84 -36.56 0.07 9.05
N VAL A 85 -37.11 -0.82 8.20
CA VAL A 85 -38.02 -0.65 7.03
C VAL A 85 -37.39 -0.19 5.73
#